data_AF-A0A171ASU8-F1
#
_entry.id   AF-A0A171ASU8-F1
#
_cell.length_a   1.000
_cell.length_b   1.000
_cell.length_c   1.000
_cell.angle_alpha   90.00
_cell.angle_beta   90.00
_cell.angle_gamma   90.00
#
_symmetry.space_group_name_H-M   'P 1'
#
loop_
_entity.id
_entity.type
_entity.pdbx_description
1 polymer ?
#
loop_
_entity_poly.entity_id
_entity_poly.type
_entity_poly.pdbx_seq_one_letter_code
_entity_poly.pdbx_strand_id
1 'polypeptide(L)'
;STSTSVTTSSDQPSLSTLKSIAQQVIDRAGLDISTSEPSRPGTYENKSNNTGEAQIPPLLGVAPLGPVPLQKEHQCQFQMMEAAYYHMPHPADSERVRQYLPRTPCHTPVYYHQVPLAHSDTLEFFQRLSTETLFFIFYYMEGSKAQYLAAKALKKQSWRF
;
A
#
# COMPACT_ATOMS: atom_id res chain seq x y z
N SER A 1 12.31 -78.54 -19.90
CA SER A 1 11.23 -78.40 -20.89
C SER A 1 10.81 -76.95 -20.97
N THR A 2 10.60 -76.49 -22.21
CA THR A 2 9.86 -75.28 -22.61
C THR A 2 10.63 -73.95 -22.66
N SER A 3 10.91 -73.55 -23.90
CA SER A 3 11.37 -72.27 -24.41
C SER A 3 10.31 -71.17 -24.27
N THR A 4 10.69 -69.91 -24.08
CA THR A 4 10.06 -68.77 -24.81
C THR A 4 10.95 -67.53 -24.79
N SER A 5 11.23 -67.00 -25.98
CA SER A 5 11.81 -65.70 -26.30
C SER A 5 10.73 -64.61 -26.30
N VAL A 6 11.02 -63.40 -25.78
CA VAL A 6 10.26 -62.18 -26.14
C VAL A 6 11.18 -60.96 -26.21
N THR A 7 11.20 -60.38 -27.41
CA THR A 7 11.71 -59.09 -27.86
C THR A 7 10.65 -58.00 -27.63
N THR A 8 11.00 -56.80 -27.16
CA THR A 8 10.24 -55.53 -27.37
C THR A 8 11.11 -54.35 -26.87
N SER A 9 11.71 -53.55 -27.75
CA SER A 9 11.18 -52.41 -28.52
C SER A 9 11.23 -51.08 -27.74
N SER A 10 12.04 -50.16 -28.26
CA SER A 10 12.16 -48.76 -27.88
C SER A 10 10.86 -47.99 -28.17
N ASP A 11 10.15 -47.53 -27.14
CA ASP A 11 9.02 -46.62 -27.31
C ASP A 11 9.41 -45.20 -26.90
N GLN A 12 9.75 -44.40 -27.90
CA GLN A 12 9.63 -42.94 -27.84
C GLN A 12 8.13 -42.61 -27.92
N PRO A 13 7.54 -41.88 -26.96
CA PRO A 13 6.15 -41.45 -27.09
C PRO A 13 6.08 -40.44 -28.23
N SER A 14 5.50 -40.87 -29.36
CA SER A 14 5.21 -40.00 -30.49
C SER A 14 4.28 -38.86 -30.05
N LEU A 15 4.51 -37.64 -30.56
CA LEU A 15 3.69 -36.45 -30.31
C LEU A 15 2.19 -36.66 -30.57
N SER A 16 1.82 -37.67 -31.39
CA SER A 16 0.44 -38.10 -31.63
C SER A 16 -0.23 -38.66 -30.38
N THR A 17 0.49 -39.37 -29.52
CA THR A 17 -0.06 -39.94 -28.28
C THR A 17 -0.41 -38.83 -27.29
N LEU A 18 0.45 -37.81 -27.17
CA LEU A 18 0.22 -36.68 -26.26
C LEU A 18 -0.96 -35.81 -26.73
N LYS A 19 -1.08 -35.58 -28.05
CA LYS A 19 -2.22 -34.89 -28.64
C LYS A 19 -3.54 -35.64 -28.43
N SER A 20 -3.52 -36.97 -28.56
CA SER A 20 -4.71 -37.79 -28.35
C SER A 20 -5.18 -37.76 -26.90
N ILE A 21 -4.25 -37.80 -25.94
CA ILE A 21 -4.56 -37.69 -24.50
C ILE A 21 -5.13 -36.30 -24.21
N ALA A 22 -4.53 -35.23 -24.76
CA ALA A 22 -5.02 -33.87 -24.56
C ALA A 22 -6.43 -33.66 -25.13
N GLN A 23 -6.70 -34.18 -26.34
CA GLN A 23 -8.03 -34.11 -26.96
C GLN A 23 -9.07 -34.87 -26.12
N GLN A 24 -8.72 -36.06 -25.62
CA GLN A 24 -9.62 -36.86 -24.81
C GLN A 24 -9.94 -36.20 -23.46
N VAL A 25 -9.04 -35.39 -22.90
CA VAL A 25 -9.28 -34.59 -21.68
C VAL A 25 -10.23 -33.43 -21.97
N ILE A 26 -10.10 -32.78 -23.13
CA ILE A 26 -10.98 -31.68 -23.55
C ILE A 26 -12.42 -32.18 -23.74
N ASP A 27 -12.60 -33.32 -24.42
CA ASP A 27 -13.92 -33.91 -24.65
C ASP A 27 -14.60 -34.34 -23.34
N ARG A 28 -13.82 -34.78 -22.35
CA ARG A 28 -14.31 -35.13 -21.00
C ARG A 28 -14.68 -33.92 -20.14
N ALA A 29 -14.07 -32.76 -20.43
CA ALA A 29 -14.25 -31.53 -19.67
C ALA A 29 -15.42 -30.66 -20.18
N GLY A 30 -16.05 -31.01 -21.30
CA GLY A 30 -17.25 -30.34 -21.80
C GLY A 30 -17.05 -28.87 -22.20
N LEU A 31 -15.84 -28.48 -22.63
CA LEU A 31 -15.54 -27.13 -23.09
C LEU A 31 -15.68 -27.05 -24.62
N ASP A 32 -16.85 -26.65 -25.10
CA ASP A 32 -17.11 -26.34 -26.51
C ASP A 32 -16.43 -25.00 -26.87
N ILE A 33 -15.47 -25.01 -27.80
CA ILE A 33 -14.90 -23.77 -28.37
C ILE A 33 -15.35 -23.64 -29.82
N SER A 34 -16.46 -22.93 -30.00
CA SER A 34 -17.05 -22.62 -31.30
C SER A 34 -16.14 -21.70 -32.12
N THR A 35 -15.73 -22.19 -33.29
CA THR A 35 -15.13 -21.40 -34.37
C THR A 35 -16.16 -20.48 -35.03
N SER A 36 -16.01 -19.15 -34.97
CA SER A 36 -16.34 -18.18 -36.04
C SER A 36 -16.16 -16.71 -35.60
N GLU A 37 -15.33 -15.97 -36.34
CA GLU A 37 -15.31 -14.49 -36.43
C GLU A 37 -16.49 -13.97 -37.30
N PRO A 38 -16.86 -12.66 -37.41
CA PRO A 38 -15.97 -11.48 -37.48
C PRO A 38 -16.45 -10.12 -36.87
N SER A 39 -15.53 -9.17 -36.62
CA SER A 39 -15.59 -7.74 -37.02
C SER A 39 -14.48 -6.85 -36.37
N ARG A 40 -13.60 -6.31 -37.23
CA ARG A 40 -12.46 -5.36 -37.02
C ARG A 40 -12.92 -3.89 -36.85
N PRO A 41 -12.06 -2.84 -36.59
CA PRO A 41 -10.61 -2.66 -36.88
C PRO A 41 -9.77 -2.06 -35.71
N GLY A 42 -8.44 -2.00 -35.72
CA GLY A 42 -7.42 -2.27 -36.73
C GLY A 42 -6.01 -2.36 -36.11
N THR A 43 -5.08 -2.89 -36.91
CA THR A 43 -3.59 -2.73 -36.94
C THR A 43 -2.87 -2.47 -35.61
N TYR A 44 -1.87 -3.27 -35.21
CA TYR A 44 -0.58 -3.39 -35.92
C TYR A 44 -0.05 -4.82 -35.95
N GLU A 45 0.40 -5.24 -37.13
CA GLU A 45 1.23 -6.42 -37.33
C GLU A 45 2.61 -6.20 -36.71
N ASN A 46 3.17 -7.24 -36.07
CA ASN A 46 4.61 -7.37 -35.98
C ASN A 46 4.99 -8.83 -36.22
N LYS A 47 5.38 -9.12 -37.47
CA LYS A 47 6.11 -10.32 -37.84
C LYS A 47 7.58 -10.09 -37.51
N SER A 48 8.09 -10.77 -36.49
CA SER A 48 9.52 -11.03 -36.37
C SER A 48 9.72 -12.42 -35.77
N ASN A 49 10.05 -13.38 -36.64
CA ASN A 49 10.72 -14.60 -36.24
C ASN A 49 12.19 -14.22 -35.97
N ASN A 50 12.59 -14.12 -34.69
CA ASN A 50 13.98 -14.31 -34.29
C ASN A 50 14.07 -14.46 -32.77
N THR A 51 14.66 -15.57 -32.32
CA THR A 51 15.15 -15.86 -30.95
C THR A 51 14.29 -15.36 -29.79
N GLY A 52 13.57 -16.30 -29.16
CA GLY A 52 12.63 -16.00 -28.07
C GLY A 52 13.27 -15.34 -26.85
N GLU A 53 13.09 -14.02 -26.73
CA GLU A 53 13.11 -13.37 -25.43
C GLU A 53 11.85 -13.79 -24.67
N ALA A 54 12.03 -14.63 -23.66
CA ALA A 54 10.95 -14.98 -22.75
C ALA A 54 10.59 -13.73 -21.94
N GLN A 55 9.48 -13.08 -22.29
CA GLN A 55 8.91 -12.00 -21.49
C GLN A 55 8.28 -12.61 -20.22
N ILE A 56 9.11 -12.89 -19.23
CA ILE A 56 8.69 -13.44 -17.93
C ILE A 56 8.12 -12.28 -17.10
N PRO A 57 6.84 -12.33 -16.69
CA PRO A 57 6.26 -11.33 -15.82
C PRO A 57 7.12 -11.18 -14.56
N PRO A 58 7.38 -9.96 -14.06
CA PRO A 58 8.26 -9.72 -12.90
C PRO A 58 7.87 -10.53 -11.65
N LEU A 59 6.61 -10.97 -11.56
CA LEU A 59 6.06 -11.76 -10.47
C LEU A 59 6.47 -13.26 -10.52
N LEU A 60 7.09 -13.74 -11.60
CA LEU A 60 7.37 -15.17 -11.84
C LEU A 60 8.87 -15.56 -11.71
N GLY A 61 9.77 -14.64 -11.34
CA GLY A 61 11.22 -14.86 -11.40
C GLY A 61 11.96 -14.67 -10.07
N VAL A 62 12.48 -15.76 -9.51
CA VAL A 62 13.35 -15.80 -8.31
C VAL A 62 14.85 -15.65 -8.65
N ALA A 63 15.20 -14.77 -9.60
CA ALA A 63 16.60 -14.45 -9.93
C ALA A 63 16.81 -12.92 -9.92
N PRO A 64 17.81 -12.38 -9.22
CA PRO A 64 18.03 -10.94 -9.21
C PRO A 64 18.60 -10.49 -10.57
N LEU A 65 17.72 -10.05 -11.47
CA LEU A 65 18.02 -9.63 -12.86
C LEU A 65 18.84 -8.33 -12.98
N GLY A 66 19.62 -7.96 -11.96
CA GLY A 66 20.28 -6.66 -11.89
C GLY A 66 19.29 -5.50 -11.79
N PRO A 67 19.78 -4.24 -11.77
CA PRO A 67 18.91 -3.07 -11.77
C PRO A 67 18.17 -2.99 -13.11
N VAL A 68 16.90 -3.40 -13.11
CA VAL A 68 15.99 -3.19 -14.24
C VAL A 68 15.80 -1.67 -14.39
N PRO A 69 16.05 -1.09 -15.57
CA PRO A 69 15.79 0.33 -15.80
C PRO A 69 14.34 0.67 -15.42
N LEU A 70 14.15 1.73 -14.64
CA LEU A 70 12.81 2.18 -14.28
C LEU A 70 12.01 2.45 -15.56
N GLN A 71 10.80 1.91 -15.64
CA GLN A 71 9.84 2.27 -16.68
C GLN A 71 9.62 3.79 -16.69
N LYS A 72 9.36 4.37 -17.87
CA LYS A 72 9.16 5.81 -18.03
C LYS A 72 8.07 6.36 -17.09
N GLU A 73 7.02 5.59 -16.85
CA GLU A 73 5.98 5.93 -15.87
C GLU A 73 6.54 6.05 -14.46
N HIS A 74 7.34 5.08 -13.99
CA HIS A 74 7.96 5.13 -12.66
C HIS A 74 8.91 6.31 -12.51
N GLN A 75 9.63 6.71 -13.59
CA GLN A 75 10.47 7.91 -13.57
C GLN A 75 9.62 9.18 -13.37
N CYS A 76 8.46 9.27 -14.04
CA CYS A 76 7.51 10.36 -13.86
C CYS A 76 6.94 10.38 -12.43
N GLN A 77 6.54 9.22 -11.91
CA GLN A 77 6.06 9.09 -10.53
C GLN A 77 7.12 9.53 -9.51
N PHE A 78 8.38 9.16 -9.72
CA PHE A 78 9.49 9.59 -8.88
C PHE A 78 9.68 11.11 -8.90
N GLN A 79 9.65 11.73 -10.07
CA GLN A 79 9.75 13.20 -10.19
C GLN A 79 8.60 13.92 -9.46
N MET A 80 7.37 13.42 -9.59
CA MET A 80 6.23 13.99 -8.87
C MET A 80 6.34 13.80 -7.35
N MET A 81 6.82 12.63 -6.92
CA MET A 81 7.04 12.32 -5.50
C MET A 81 8.13 13.20 -4.89
N GLU A 82 9.23 13.41 -5.61
CA GLU A 82 10.32 14.29 -5.19
C GLU A 82 9.84 15.73 -5.03
N ALA A 83 9.04 16.23 -5.98
CA ALA A 83 8.42 17.56 -5.84
C ALA A 83 7.49 17.66 -4.62
N ALA A 84 6.71 16.62 -4.34
CA ALA A 84 5.84 16.54 -3.17
C ALA A 84 6.62 16.45 -1.85
N TYR A 85 7.78 15.79 -1.86
CA TYR A 85 8.65 15.64 -0.68
C TYR A 85 9.15 16.99 -0.14
N TYR A 86 9.48 17.94 -1.01
CA TYR A 86 9.91 19.28 -0.56
C TYR A 86 8.76 20.11 0.06
N HIS A 87 7.50 19.68 -0.13
CA HIS A 87 6.30 20.39 0.31
C HIS A 87 5.35 19.44 1.06
N MET A 88 5.91 18.63 1.96
CA MET A 88 5.09 17.71 2.76
C MET A 88 4.01 18.47 3.54
N PRO A 89 2.78 17.93 3.62
CA PRO A 89 1.72 18.54 4.39
C PRO A 89 2.14 18.65 5.86
N HIS A 90 1.88 19.81 6.44
CA HIS A 90 2.18 20.06 7.84
C HIS A 90 1.09 19.44 8.73
N PRO A 91 1.38 19.02 9.97
CA PRO A 91 0.33 18.58 10.90
C PRO A 91 -0.79 19.61 11.11
N ALA A 92 -0.48 20.90 10.94
CA ALA A 92 -1.45 21.99 11.01
C ALA A 92 -2.51 21.95 9.90
N ASP A 93 -2.19 21.37 8.73
CA ASP A 93 -3.07 21.37 7.55
C ASP A 93 -4.32 20.49 7.76
N SER A 94 -4.27 19.57 8.74
CA SER A 94 -5.37 18.68 9.10
C SER A 94 -6.19 19.15 10.30
N GLU A 95 -5.78 20.21 11.00
CA GLU A 95 -6.51 20.74 12.16
C GLU A 95 -7.18 22.09 11.87
N ARG A 96 -8.12 22.50 12.73
CA ARG A 96 -8.66 23.86 12.67
C ARG A 96 -7.57 24.87 12.97
N VAL A 97 -7.58 26.00 12.27
CA VAL A 97 -6.67 27.12 12.50
C VAL A 97 -6.77 27.56 13.97
N ARG A 98 -5.62 27.61 14.64
CA ARG A 98 -5.48 28.06 16.03
C ARG A 98 -5.10 29.54 16.03
N GLN A 99 -5.99 30.39 16.54
CA GLN A 99 -5.77 31.85 16.53
C GLN A 99 -4.65 32.30 17.46
N TYR A 100 -4.51 31.65 18.63
CA TYR A 100 -3.62 32.13 19.68
C TYR A 100 -2.33 31.32 19.87
N LEU A 101 -2.38 30.02 19.55
CA LEU A 101 -1.26 29.10 19.75
C LEU A 101 -0.96 28.36 18.44
N PRO A 102 -0.28 29.01 17.47
CA PRO A 102 0.14 28.36 16.23
C PRO A 102 1.07 27.17 16.49
N ARG A 103 0.89 26.09 15.72
CA ARG A 103 1.83 24.97 15.71
C ARG A 103 3.11 25.39 15.01
N THR A 104 4.20 25.50 15.76
CA THR A 104 5.54 25.83 15.24
C THR A 104 6.52 24.73 15.65
N PRO A 105 6.66 23.65 14.87
CA PRO A 105 7.67 22.63 15.16
C PRO A 105 9.07 23.24 15.16
N CYS A 106 9.85 22.92 16.18
CA CYS A 106 11.23 23.35 16.32
C CYS A 106 12.09 22.18 16.77
N HIS A 107 13.39 22.26 16.49
CA HIS A 107 14.35 21.25 16.95
C HIS A 107 14.59 21.42 18.45
N THR A 108 14.08 20.47 19.23
CA THR A 108 14.31 20.41 20.68
C THR A 108 15.41 19.38 20.99
N PRO A 109 16.37 19.69 21.87
CA PRO A 109 17.39 18.73 22.29
C PRO A 109 16.82 17.43 22.86
N VAL A 110 17.49 16.30 22.64
CA VAL A 110 17.00 14.96 22.99
C VAL A 110 16.78 14.72 24.49
N TYR A 111 17.39 15.52 25.35
CA TYR A 111 17.23 15.42 26.81
C TYR A 111 15.94 16.10 27.32
N TYR A 112 15.23 16.87 26.50
CA TYR A 112 13.91 17.41 26.85
C TYR A 112 12.80 16.38 26.59
N HIS A 113 11.65 16.57 27.23
CA HIS A 113 10.47 15.75 27.00
C HIS A 113 9.93 15.95 25.58
N GLN A 114 10.10 14.94 24.73
CA GLN A 114 9.68 14.94 23.33
C GLN A 114 8.19 14.57 23.15
N VAL A 115 7.62 13.87 24.12
CA VAL A 115 6.24 13.37 24.10
C VAL A 115 5.49 13.93 25.29
N PRO A 116 4.18 14.25 25.16
CA PRO A 116 3.35 14.64 26.29
C PRO A 116 3.40 13.63 27.44
N LEU A 117 3.22 14.12 28.66
CA LEU A 117 3.21 13.28 29.85
C LEU A 117 2.07 12.25 29.80
N ALA A 118 2.33 11.03 30.26
CA ALA A 118 1.31 9.99 30.33
C ALA A 118 0.09 10.47 31.15
N HIS A 119 -1.11 10.17 30.67
CA HIS A 119 -2.39 10.52 31.30
C HIS A 119 -2.65 12.04 31.46
N SER A 120 -1.91 12.89 30.71
CA SER A 120 -2.13 14.35 30.73
C SER A 120 -3.47 14.78 30.10
N ASP A 121 -4.19 13.87 29.45
CA ASP A 121 -5.48 14.13 28.81
C ASP A 121 -6.69 13.70 29.66
N THR A 122 -6.45 13.40 30.94
CA THR A 122 -7.47 12.98 31.91
C THR A 122 -8.01 14.16 32.72
N LEU A 123 -9.27 14.05 33.19
CA LEU A 123 -9.85 15.08 34.06
C LEU A 123 -9.12 15.18 35.40
N GLU A 124 -8.56 14.08 35.91
CA GLU A 124 -7.81 14.06 37.16
C GLU A 124 -6.53 14.87 37.08
N PHE A 125 -5.86 14.87 35.91
CA PHE A 125 -4.72 15.74 35.67
C PHE A 125 -5.12 17.22 35.73
N PHE A 126 -6.20 17.60 35.04
CA PHE A 126 -6.68 18.99 35.00
C PHE A 126 -7.13 19.51 36.38
N GLN A 127 -7.66 18.65 37.25
CA GLN A 127 -8.02 19.04 38.62
C GLN A 127 -6.82 19.47 39.48
N ARG A 128 -5.60 19.07 39.11
CA ARG A 128 -4.35 19.42 39.82
C ARG A 128 -3.72 20.72 39.31
N LEU A 129 -4.20 21.26 38.20
CA LEU A 129 -3.69 22.51 37.63
C LEU A 129 -4.18 23.73 38.41
N SER A 130 -3.40 24.80 38.37
CA SER A 130 -3.81 26.09 38.94
C SER A 130 -4.99 26.69 38.17
N THR A 131 -5.77 27.55 38.83
CA THR A 131 -6.88 28.26 38.17
C THR A 131 -6.41 29.12 37.00
N GLU A 132 -5.25 29.78 37.13
CA GLU A 132 -4.64 30.56 36.05
C GLU A 132 -4.35 29.69 34.83
N THR A 133 -3.75 28.51 35.02
CA THR A 133 -3.50 27.55 33.93
C THR A 133 -4.82 27.07 33.29
N LEU A 134 -5.85 26.82 34.09
CA LEU A 134 -7.16 26.40 33.59
C LEU A 134 -7.82 27.50 32.74
N PHE A 135 -7.74 28.76 33.17
CA PHE A 135 -8.23 29.90 32.38
C PHE A 135 -7.40 30.12 31.12
N PHE A 136 -6.07 29.96 31.19
CA PHE A 136 -5.21 30.01 30.01
C PHE A 136 -5.68 28.99 28.96
N ILE A 137 -5.87 27.72 29.36
CA ILE A 137 -6.37 26.69 28.45
C ILE A 137 -7.78 27.04 27.95
N PHE A 138 -8.65 27.55 28.82
CA PHE A 138 -10.03 27.90 28.48
C PHE A 138 -10.12 28.97 27.38
N TYR A 139 -9.29 30.00 27.43
CA TYR A 139 -9.31 31.11 26.47
C TYR A 139 -8.42 30.88 25.24
N TYR A 140 -7.24 30.28 25.39
CA TYR A 140 -6.26 30.19 24.31
C TYR A 140 -6.27 28.87 23.54
N MET A 141 -6.96 27.83 24.05
CA MET A 141 -7.12 26.53 23.38
C MET A 141 -8.59 26.26 23.01
N GLU A 142 -9.29 27.29 22.54
CA GLU A 142 -10.69 27.22 22.15
C GLU A 142 -10.98 26.10 21.13
N GLY A 143 -12.12 25.42 21.30
CA GLY A 143 -12.57 24.35 20.39
C GLY A 143 -11.81 23.03 20.55
N SER A 144 -11.02 22.86 21.61
CA SER A 144 -10.23 21.65 21.87
C SER A 144 -10.78 20.81 23.03
N LYS A 145 -10.41 19.51 23.08
CA LYS A 145 -10.66 18.62 24.24
C LYS A 145 -10.11 19.23 25.53
N ALA A 146 -8.98 19.94 25.46
CA ALA A 146 -8.35 20.58 26.62
C ALA A 146 -9.23 21.68 27.21
N GLN A 147 -9.89 22.50 26.38
CA GLN A 147 -10.85 23.51 26.85
C GLN A 147 -12.02 22.87 27.61
N TYR A 148 -12.59 21.79 27.09
CA TYR A 148 -13.67 21.05 27.77
C TYR A 148 -13.21 20.51 29.13
N LEU A 149 -12.03 19.90 29.20
CA LEU A 149 -11.47 19.39 30.45
C LEU A 149 -11.18 20.52 31.45
N ALA A 150 -10.66 21.66 30.98
CA ALA A 150 -10.42 22.83 31.81
C ALA A 150 -11.73 23.40 32.38
N ALA A 151 -12.75 23.58 31.53
CA ALA A 151 -14.08 24.02 31.97
C ALA A 151 -14.69 23.06 33.01
N LYS A 152 -14.55 21.74 32.80
CA LYS A 152 -15.04 20.73 33.74
C LYS A 152 -14.30 20.77 35.08
N ALA A 153 -12.98 20.99 35.07
CA ALA A 153 -12.19 21.15 36.28
C ALA A 153 -12.54 22.45 37.03
N LEU A 154 -12.67 23.58 36.33
CA LEU A 154 -13.11 24.86 36.91
C LEU A 154 -14.52 24.75 37.52
N LYS A 155 -15.46 24.08 36.85
CA LYS A 155 -16.81 23.82 37.40
C LYS A 155 -16.76 22.98 38.68
N LYS A 156 -15.85 22.00 38.77
CA LYS A 156 -15.63 21.21 40.01
C LYS A 156 -15.03 22.06 41.14
N GLN A 157 -14.27 23.11 40.80
CA GLN A 157 -13.73 24.09 41.74
C GLN A 157 -14.72 25.24 42.02
N SER A 158 -16.02 25.04 41.75
CA SER A 158 -17.10 26.01 42.01
C SER A 158 -17.02 27.31 41.20
N TRP A 159 -16.25 27.34 40.11
CA TRP A 159 -16.30 28.44 39.14
C TRP A 159 -17.55 28.34 38.27
N ARG A 160 -18.06 29.50 37.86
CA ARG A 160 -19.20 29.65 36.96
C ARG A 160 -18.75 30.45 35.75
N PHE A 161 -19.27 30.09 34.59
CA PHE A 161 -19.02 30.70 33.29
C PHE A 161 -20.31 31.30 32.76
#